data_AF-A0A7S4IC87-F1
#
_entry.id   AF-A0A7S4IC87-F1
#
_cell.length_a   1.000
_cell.length_b   1.000
_cell.length_c   1.000
_cell.angle_alpha   90.00
_cell.angle_beta   90.00
_cell.angle_gamma   90.00
#
_symmetry.space_group_name_H-M   'P 1'
#
loop_
_entity.id
_entity.type
_entity.pdbx_description
1 polymer ?
#
loop_
_entity_poly.entity_id
_entity_poly.type
_entity_poly.pdbx_seq_one_letter_code
_entity_poly.pdbx_strand_id
1 'polypeptide(L)'
;MSKRGILTLNYPVEGGIVTNWDDMERIWMHTFFNELRVAPEEHPVLLSETPLTPKCNREKCTQIMFEIFNVPALYLASSAYLALLSTGRKTGLVVDCGEQISHIVPVYQGSAINHAIKRMDMGGRNITEFLRVLLTERGYSFTTTRDKEIVKEIKEEHAYVAYNYDEEANRSEHKIQYELPDGQVIEIGKELFRCTEPFFNPSLFGVEGKAIHHSIRECISTCDPGLQNSLCQNVLLTGGSSMFPGMKERLQMELTSLGLNVQVSKVDDGRYASWVGGSMLASVYTFQDIWMTLEHYDEEGPMAVHRFCPQ
;
A
#
# COMPACT_ATOMS: atom_id res chain seq x y z
N MET A 1 9.75 19.67 10.38
CA MET A 1 9.56 18.97 11.67
C MET A 1 9.22 19.87 12.88
N SER A 2 9.13 21.21 12.74
CA SER A 2 9.07 22.15 13.89
C SER A 2 7.72 22.28 14.63
N LYS A 3 6.59 21.73 14.14
CA LYS A 3 5.25 21.91 14.75
C LYS A 3 4.61 20.63 15.32
N ARG A 4 5.36 19.53 15.44
CA ARG A 4 4.86 18.17 15.77
C ARG A 4 4.20 18.02 17.16
N GLY A 5 4.23 19.03 18.04
CA GLY A 5 3.61 18.99 19.38
C GLY A 5 2.48 20.01 19.60
N ILE A 6 2.11 20.79 18.59
CA ILE A 6 1.11 21.87 18.70
C ILE A 6 -0.18 21.51 17.93
N LEU A 7 -0.07 20.60 16.97
CA LEU A 7 -1.17 20.24 16.06
C LEU A 7 -1.70 18.84 16.40
N THR A 8 -3.02 18.69 16.31
CA THR A 8 -3.67 17.37 16.32
C THR A 8 -3.70 16.87 14.88
N LEU A 9 -3.17 15.67 14.63
CA LEU A 9 -3.12 15.06 13.31
C LEU A 9 -4.34 14.17 13.08
N ASN A 10 -5.02 14.40 11.96
CA ASN A 10 -6.13 13.57 11.48
C ASN A 10 -5.73 12.89 10.16
N TYR A 11 -6.27 11.70 9.91
CA TYR A 11 -6.04 10.95 8.68
C TYR A 11 -7.35 10.86 7.89
N PRO A 12 -7.50 11.56 6.75
CA PRO A 12 -8.73 11.53 5.96
C PRO A 12 -8.95 10.22 5.20
N VAL A 13 -7.94 9.34 5.17
CA VAL A 13 -7.98 8.04 4.51
C VAL A 13 -7.72 6.95 5.53
N GLU A 14 -8.68 6.06 5.69
CA GLU A 14 -8.61 4.90 6.57
C GLU A 14 -8.90 3.63 5.78
N GLY A 15 -8.03 2.63 5.92
CA GLY A 15 -8.14 1.40 5.15
C GLY A 15 -8.23 1.61 3.63
N GLY A 16 -7.50 2.60 3.09
CA GLY A 16 -7.52 2.91 1.66
C GLY A 16 -8.78 3.61 1.14
N ILE A 17 -9.71 3.97 2.04
CA ILE A 17 -10.99 4.62 1.73
C ILE A 17 -10.99 6.02 2.35
N VAL A 18 -11.43 7.02 1.59
CA VAL A 18 -11.62 8.38 2.10
C VAL A 18 -12.80 8.39 3.08
N THR A 19 -12.55 8.78 4.32
CA THR A 19 -13.54 8.90 5.40
C THR A 19 -13.86 10.35 5.76
N ASN A 20 -12.94 11.29 5.51
CA ASN A 20 -13.16 12.73 5.70
C ASN A 20 -12.83 13.49 4.40
N TRP A 21 -13.88 13.91 3.71
CA TRP A 21 -13.76 14.60 2.42
C TRP A 21 -13.26 16.04 2.55
N ASP A 22 -13.59 16.75 3.62
CA ASP A 22 -13.14 18.13 3.85
C ASP A 22 -11.60 18.17 4.02
N ASP A 23 -11.06 17.21 4.77
CA ASP A 23 -9.62 17.08 4.96
C ASP A 23 -8.94 16.56 3.67
N MET A 24 -9.59 15.68 2.90
CA MET A 24 -9.07 15.22 1.61
C MET A 24 -9.00 16.34 0.58
N GLU A 25 -10.02 17.20 0.51
CA GLU A 25 -10.05 18.39 -0.35
C GLU A 25 -8.88 19.33 0.00
N ARG A 26 -8.65 19.59 1.30
CA ARG A 26 -7.49 20.40 1.75
C ARG A 26 -6.15 19.79 1.33
N ILE A 27 -6.02 18.46 1.36
CA ILE A 27 -4.81 17.78 0.88
C ILE A 27 -4.63 18.01 -0.62
N TRP A 28 -5.68 17.86 -1.42
CA TRP A 28 -5.60 18.11 -2.86
C TRP A 28 -5.34 19.58 -3.19
N MET A 29 -5.97 20.53 -2.49
CA MET A 29 -5.65 21.95 -2.61
C MET A 29 -4.17 22.21 -2.34
N HIS A 30 -3.63 21.66 -1.25
CA HIS A 30 -2.21 21.77 -0.94
C HIS A 30 -1.33 21.14 -2.04
N THR A 31 -1.75 19.99 -2.56
CA THR A 31 -1.03 19.30 -3.64
C THR A 31 -0.96 20.14 -4.91
N PHE A 32 -2.09 20.66 -5.41
CA PHE A 32 -2.12 21.46 -6.63
C PHE A 32 -1.44 22.81 -6.46
N PHE A 33 -1.81 23.57 -5.43
CA PHE A 33 -1.41 24.99 -5.31
C PHE A 33 -0.09 25.22 -4.57
N ASN A 34 0.27 24.40 -3.57
CA ASN A 34 1.48 24.60 -2.79
C ASN A 34 2.66 23.74 -3.27
N GLU A 35 2.41 22.44 -3.48
CA GLU A 35 3.45 21.48 -3.86
C GLU A 35 3.75 21.56 -5.36
N LEU A 36 2.76 21.31 -6.22
CA LEU A 36 2.93 21.32 -7.67
C LEU A 36 2.93 22.74 -8.27
N ARG A 37 2.25 23.68 -7.61
CA ARG A 37 2.09 25.08 -8.04
C ARG A 37 1.49 25.21 -9.44
N VAL A 38 0.45 24.43 -9.70
CA VAL A 38 -0.28 24.40 -10.97
C VAL A 38 -1.75 24.75 -10.76
N ALA A 39 -2.40 25.24 -11.82
CA ALA A 39 -3.83 25.45 -11.87
C ALA A 39 -4.51 24.13 -12.29
N PRO A 40 -5.28 23.45 -11.42
CA PRO A 40 -5.88 22.15 -11.75
C PRO A 40 -6.80 22.21 -12.98
N GLU A 41 -7.41 23.36 -13.26
CA GLU A 41 -8.26 23.59 -14.44
C GLU A 41 -7.51 23.52 -15.79
N GLU A 42 -6.17 23.61 -15.77
CA GLU A 42 -5.33 23.52 -16.98
C GLU A 42 -4.79 22.10 -17.22
N HIS A 43 -5.06 21.14 -16.33
CA HIS A 43 -4.40 19.84 -16.32
C HIS A 43 -5.35 18.65 -16.14
N PRO A 44 -5.36 17.67 -17.05
CA PRO A 44 -5.98 16.37 -16.80
C PRO A 44 -5.37 15.69 -15.57
N VAL A 45 -6.20 15.03 -14.78
CA VAL A 45 -5.78 14.40 -13.51
C VAL A 45 -5.96 12.88 -13.57
N LEU A 46 -4.89 12.15 -13.24
CA LEU A 46 -4.93 10.72 -12.96
C LEU A 46 -4.87 10.54 -11.44
N LEU A 47 -5.87 9.87 -10.86
CA LEU A 47 -5.87 9.48 -9.45
C LEU A 47 -5.75 7.97 -9.31
N SER A 48 -4.90 7.52 -8.39
CA SER A 48 -4.87 6.12 -7.99
C SER A 48 -5.90 5.83 -6.91
N GLU A 49 -6.58 4.70 -7.01
CA GLU A 49 -7.49 4.19 -6.00
C GLU A 49 -7.14 2.76 -5.59
N THR A 50 -7.61 2.36 -4.41
CA THR A 50 -7.47 0.98 -3.97
C THR A 50 -8.54 0.10 -4.63
N PRO A 51 -8.27 -1.20 -4.86
CA PRO A 51 -9.28 -2.09 -5.40
C PRO A 51 -10.52 -2.14 -4.52
N LEU A 52 -11.68 -2.34 -5.14
CA LEU A 52 -12.98 -2.42 -4.45
C LEU A 52 -13.37 -1.14 -3.69
N THR A 53 -12.84 0.02 -4.09
CA THR A 53 -13.29 1.32 -3.56
C THR A 53 -14.80 1.47 -3.80
N PRO A 54 -15.61 1.84 -2.78
CA PRO A 54 -17.07 1.97 -2.93
C PRO A 54 -17.46 2.92 -4.06
N LYS A 55 -18.52 2.56 -4.81
CA LYS A 55 -19.00 3.37 -5.94
C LYS A 55 -19.32 4.82 -5.56
N CYS A 56 -19.97 5.02 -4.41
CA CYS A 56 -20.27 6.35 -3.89
C CYS A 56 -19.01 7.19 -3.61
N ASN A 57 -17.92 6.56 -3.13
CA ASN A 57 -16.66 7.26 -2.92
C ASN A 57 -16.01 7.65 -4.24
N ARG A 58 -16.11 6.79 -5.26
CA ARG A 58 -15.62 7.12 -6.62
C ARG A 58 -16.38 8.29 -7.20
N GLU A 59 -17.71 8.24 -7.14
CA GLU A 59 -18.57 9.35 -7.58
C GLU A 59 -18.27 10.64 -6.82
N LYS A 60 -18.06 10.57 -5.49
CA LYS A 60 -17.73 11.76 -4.70
C LYS A 60 -16.36 12.35 -5.06
N CYS A 61 -15.36 11.50 -5.29
CA CYS A 61 -14.05 11.91 -5.78
C CYS A 61 -14.16 12.62 -7.14
N THR A 62 -14.92 12.03 -8.07
CA THR A 62 -15.22 12.61 -9.37
C THR A 62 -15.92 13.95 -9.25
N GLN A 63 -16.94 14.05 -8.42
CA GLN A 63 -17.67 15.29 -8.15
C GLN A 63 -16.71 16.40 -7.69
N ILE A 64 -15.84 16.11 -6.71
CA ILE A 64 -14.89 17.11 -6.19
C ILE A 64 -13.91 17.56 -7.29
N MET A 65 -13.38 16.63 -8.08
CA MET A 65 -12.42 16.96 -9.13
C MET A 65 -13.03 17.87 -10.21
N PHE A 66 -14.27 17.62 -10.64
CA PHE A 66 -14.92 18.46 -11.66
C PHE A 66 -15.56 19.73 -11.08
N GLU A 67 -16.27 19.66 -9.95
CA GLU A 67 -17.04 20.82 -9.44
C GLU A 67 -16.21 21.79 -8.60
N ILE A 68 -15.19 21.30 -7.87
CA ILE A 68 -14.36 22.14 -6.99
C ILE A 68 -13.06 22.52 -7.69
N PHE A 69 -12.38 21.53 -8.29
CA PHE A 69 -11.09 21.74 -8.94
C PHE A 69 -11.17 22.05 -10.43
N ASN A 70 -12.37 21.96 -11.05
CA ASN A 70 -12.60 22.27 -12.46
C ASN A 70 -11.64 21.56 -13.43
N VAL A 71 -11.24 20.33 -13.12
CA VAL A 71 -10.28 19.60 -13.96
C VAL A 71 -10.88 19.34 -15.35
N PRO A 72 -10.11 19.45 -16.44
CA PRO A 72 -10.62 19.24 -17.80
C PRO A 72 -10.92 17.76 -18.09
N ALA A 73 -10.18 16.84 -17.46
CA ALA A 73 -10.40 15.41 -17.55
C ALA A 73 -9.87 14.67 -16.31
N LEU A 74 -10.46 13.51 -16.02
CA LEU A 74 -10.16 12.67 -14.87
C LEU A 74 -10.05 11.19 -15.29
N TYR A 75 -9.07 10.49 -14.74
CA TYR A 75 -9.01 9.03 -14.81
C TYR A 75 -8.73 8.42 -13.43
N LEU A 76 -9.55 7.47 -12.99
CA LEU A 76 -9.33 6.68 -11.78
C LEU A 76 -8.69 5.34 -12.14
N ALA A 77 -7.50 5.07 -11.59
CA ALA A 77 -6.72 3.89 -11.90
C ALA A 77 -6.48 3.04 -10.66
N SER A 78 -6.56 1.71 -10.80
CA SER A 78 -6.18 0.79 -9.73
C SER A 78 -4.69 0.93 -9.39
N SER A 79 -4.37 1.20 -8.11
CA SER A 79 -2.99 1.33 -7.63
C SER A 79 -2.15 0.09 -7.95
N ALA A 80 -2.75 -1.10 -7.86
CA ALA A 80 -2.11 -2.37 -8.18
C ALA A 80 -1.77 -2.49 -9.66
N TYR A 81 -2.71 -2.13 -10.55
CA TYR A 81 -2.45 -2.11 -11.98
C TYR A 81 -1.30 -1.16 -12.33
N LEU A 82 -1.31 0.05 -11.77
CA LEU A 82 -0.24 1.02 -11.99
C LEU A 82 1.12 0.49 -11.49
N ALA A 83 1.17 -0.11 -10.31
CA ALA A 83 2.40 -0.71 -9.79
C ALA A 83 2.92 -1.84 -10.69
N LEU A 84 2.03 -2.65 -11.27
CA LEU A 84 2.44 -3.67 -12.25
C LEU A 84 2.98 -3.03 -13.54
N LEU A 85 2.31 -1.98 -14.02
CA LEU A 85 2.69 -1.25 -15.22
C LEU A 85 4.08 -0.62 -15.10
N SER A 86 4.50 -0.19 -13.90
CA SER A 86 5.84 0.34 -13.66
C SER A 86 6.96 -0.67 -13.93
N THR A 87 6.64 -1.96 -13.99
CA THR A 87 7.58 -3.03 -14.34
C THR A 87 7.52 -3.45 -15.82
N GLY A 88 6.70 -2.76 -16.62
CA GLY A 88 6.46 -3.10 -18.03
C GLY A 88 5.58 -4.35 -18.23
N ARG A 89 4.93 -4.85 -17.17
CA ARG A 89 4.06 -6.03 -17.22
C ARG A 89 2.59 -5.62 -17.25
N LYS A 90 1.77 -6.41 -17.94
CA LYS A 90 0.30 -6.23 -18.01
C LYS A 90 -0.49 -7.35 -17.33
N THR A 91 0.19 -8.45 -16.99
CA THR A 91 -0.38 -9.61 -16.29
C THR A 91 0.54 -10.00 -15.15
N GLY A 92 -0.02 -10.26 -13.99
CA GLY A 92 0.72 -10.63 -12.79
C GLY A 92 -0.13 -10.55 -11.53
N LEU A 93 0.42 -11.05 -10.43
CA LEU A 93 -0.17 -10.93 -9.11
C LEU A 93 0.54 -9.82 -8.34
N VAL A 94 -0.18 -8.76 -7.98
CA VAL A 94 0.38 -7.66 -7.19
C VAL A 94 0.06 -7.88 -5.73
N VAL A 95 1.09 -7.85 -4.89
CA VAL A 95 1.02 -7.91 -3.44
C VAL A 95 1.44 -6.54 -2.92
N ASP A 96 0.45 -5.68 -2.71
CA ASP A 96 0.63 -4.31 -2.24
C ASP A 96 0.50 -4.27 -0.72
N CYS A 97 1.61 -4.02 -0.02
CA CYS A 97 1.66 -3.90 1.43
C CYS A 97 1.78 -2.42 1.84
N GLY A 98 0.64 -1.79 2.10
CA GLY A 98 0.54 -0.36 2.44
C GLY A 98 0.74 -0.04 3.92
N GLU A 99 0.27 1.14 4.32
CA GLU A 99 0.35 1.63 5.70
C GLU A 99 -0.72 1.00 6.60
N GLN A 100 -1.95 0.79 6.13
CA GLN A 100 -3.04 0.26 6.98
C GLN A 100 -3.50 -1.14 6.56
N ILE A 101 -3.37 -1.46 5.28
CA ILE A 101 -3.89 -2.69 4.68
C ILE A 101 -2.91 -3.20 3.65
N SER A 102 -3.01 -4.50 3.39
CA SER A 102 -2.35 -5.15 2.28
C SER A 102 -3.40 -5.75 1.34
N HIS A 103 -3.17 -5.60 0.04
CA HIS A 103 -4.01 -6.17 -1.01
C HIS A 103 -3.22 -7.15 -1.86
N ILE A 104 -3.89 -8.24 -2.23
CA ILE A 104 -3.40 -9.21 -3.18
C ILE A 104 -4.34 -9.15 -4.37
N VAL A 105 -3.83 -8.60 -5.48
CA VAL A 105 -4.62 -8.21 -6.65
C VAL A 105 -4.08 -8.93 -7.88
N PRO A 106 -4.82 -9.92 -8.39
CA PRO A 106 -4.51 -10.54 -9.67
C PRO A 106 -4.92 -9.60 -10.80
N VAL A 107 -3.97 -9.29 -11.68
CA VAL A 107 -4.17 -8.43 -12.85
C VAL A 107 -3.92 -9.26 -14.10
N TYR A 108 -4.85 -9.19 -15.06
CA TYR A 108 -4.75 -9.84 -16.36
C TYR A 108 -5.01 -8.84 -17.48
N GLN A 109 -4.05 -8.69 -18.38
CA GLN A 109 -4.12 -7.78 -19.53
C GLN A 109 -4.56 -6.34 -19.16
N GLY A 110 -4.15 -5.87 -17.99
CA GLY A 110 -4.46 -4.53 -17.48
C GLY A 110 -5.79 -4.38 -16.74
N SER A 111 -6.54 -5.46 -16.53
CA SER A 111 -7.76 -5.46 -15.71
C SER A 111 -7.57 -6.29 -14.44
N ALA A 112 -8.11 -5.82 -13.31
CA ALA A 112 -8.10 -6.59 -12.06
C ALA A 112 -9.15 -7.70 -12.10
N ILE A 113 -8.83 -8.88 -11.55
CA ILE A 113 -9.78 -9.99 -11.42
C ILE A 113 -10.48 -9.85 -10.05
N ASN A 114 -11.53 -9.02 -10.01
CA ASN A 114 -12.17 -8.57 -8.77
C ASN A 114 -12.60 -9.68 -7.80
N HIS A 115 -13.15 -10.78 -8.30
CA HIS A 115 -13.63 -11.89 -7.46
C HIS A 115 -12.49 -12.67 -6.76
N ALA A 116 -11.26 -12.53 -7.24
CA ALA A 116 -10.09 -13.20 -6.68
C ALA A 116 -9.27 -12.31 -5.73
N ILE A 117 -9.57 -11.01 -5.64
CA ILE A 117 -8.85 -10.07 -4.77
C ILE A 117 -8.96 -10.51 -3.31
N LYS A 118 -7.83 -10.47 -2.60
CA LYS A 118 -7.79 -10.69 -1.14
C LYS A 118 -7.30 -9.43 -0.44
N ARG A 119 -8.01 -9.05 0.61
CA ARG A 119 -7.64 -7.96 1.52
C ARG A 119 -7.15 -8.56 2.83
N MET A 120 -6.09 -7.96 3.36
CA MET A 120 -5.57 -8.23 4.70
C MET A 120 -5.54 -6.91 5.47
N ASP A 121 -6.14 -6.88 6.65
CA ASP A 121 -6.13 -5.71 7.54
C ASP A 121 -4.82 -5.62 8.34
N MET A 122 -3.72 -5.68 7.60
CA MET A 122 -2.36 -5.62 8.13
C MET A 122 -1.52 -4.73 7.22
N GLY A 123 -0.90 -3.70 7.80
CA GLY A 123 0.04 -2.83 7.12
C GLY A 123 1.07 -2.24 8.08
N GLY A 124 1.77 -1.20 7.61
CA GLY A 124 2.87 -0.56 8.33
C GLY A 124 2.50 0.00 9.71
N ARG A 125 1.26 0.46 9.88
CA ARG A 125 0.69 0.96 11.13
C ARG A 125 0.52 -0.17 12.15
N ASN A 126 0.03 -1.33 11.72
CA ASN A 126 -0.10 -2.50 12.60
C ASN A 126 1.27 -2.95 13.09
N ILE A 127 2.29 -2.94 12.22
CA ILE A 127 3.68 -3.28 12.57
C ILE A 127 4.27 -2.26 13.53
N THR A 128 4.07 -0.96 13.28
CA THR A 128 4.49 0.10 14.21
C THR A 128 3.84 -0.08 15.58
N GLU A 129 2.53 -0.34 15.64
CA GLU A 129 1.83 -0.57 16.90
C GLU A 129 2.31 -1.84 17.61
N PHE A 130 2.60 -2.90 16.85
CA PHE A 130 3.11 -4.14 17.40
C PHE A 130 4.55 -3.99 17.93
N LEU A 131 5.42 -3.28 17.21
CA LEU A 131 6.75 -2.92 17.68
C LEU A 131 6.67 -2.08 18.97
N ARG A 132 5.72 -1.14 19.05
CA ARG A 132 5.49 -0.33 20.25
C ARG A 132 5.16 -1.23 21.47
N VAL A 133 4.31 -2.24 21.28
CA VAL A 133 3.97 -3.22 22.33
C VAL A 133 5.21 -4.01 22.75
N LEU A 134 5.98 -4.54 21.80
CA LEU A 134 7.21 -5.30 22.09
C LEU A 134 8.26 -4.46 22.86
N LEU A 135 8.42 -3.19 22.49
CA LEU A 135 9.31 -2.28 23.20
C LEU A 135 8.79 -1.95 24.61
N THR A 136 7.47 -1.86 24.78
CA THR A 136 6.84 -1.66 26.10
C THR A 136 7.06 -2.86 27.02
N GLU A 137 6.99 -4.10 26.50
CA GLU A 137 7.30 -5.33 27.24
C GLU A 137 8.75 -5.36 27.75
N ARG A 138 9.68 -4.74 27.02
CA ARG A 138 11.08 -4.53 27.45
C ARG A 138 11.26 -3.45 28.51
N GLY A 139 10.22 -2.66 28.80
CA GLY A 139 10.25 -1.55 29.75
C GLY A 139 10.44 -0.16 29.13
N TYR A 140 10.41 -0.03 27.79
CA TYR A 140 10.46 1.27 27.12
C TYR A 140 9.04 1.81 26.89
N SER A 141 8.68 2.92 27.54
CA SER A 141 7.32 3.47 27.49
C SER A 141 7.15 4.45 26.32
N PHE A 142 6.45 4.02 25.29
CA PHE A 142 6.02 4.84 24.15
C PHE A 142 4.49 5.02 24.17
N THR A 143 4.01 6.18 24.62
CA THR A 143 2.58 6.43 24.88
C THR A 143 2.00 7.59 24.09
N THR A 144 2.81 8.61 23.77
CA THR A 144 2.35 9.81 23.09
C THR A 144 2.26 9.61 21.58
N THR A 145 1.57 10.51 20.88
CA THR A 145 1.56 10.51 19.40
C THR A 145 2.96 10.72 18.81
N ARG A 146 3.80 11.51 19.49
CA ARG A 146 5.21 11.71 19.10
C ARG A 146 6.02 10.42 19.23
N ASP A 147 5.77 9.66 20.28
CA ASP A 147 6.44 8.38 20.51
C ASP A 147 6.14 7.37 19.40
N LYS A 148 4.91 7.37 18.88
CA LYS A 148 4.53 6.49 17.75
C LYS A 148 5.32 6.81 16.48
N GLU A 149 5.64 8.08 16.22
CA GLU A 149 6.48 8.47 15.09
C GLU A 149 7.93 7.98 15.26
N ILE A 150 8.46 8.00 16.49
CA ILE A 150 9.81 7.46 16.78
C ILE A 150 9.82 5.94 16.54
N VAL A 151 8.80 5.22 17.01
CA VAL A 151 8.68 3.77 16.77
C VAL A 151 8.54 3.47 15.28
N LYS A 152 7.85 4.33 14.52
CA LYS A 152 7.77 4.21 13.07
C LYS A 152 9.14 4.40 12.40
N GLU A 153 9.94 5.36 12.85
CA GLU A 153 11.30 5.60 12.36
C GLU A 153 12.20 4.37 12.62
N ILE A 154 12.20 3.85 13.85
CA ILE A 154 12.93 2.63 14.22
C ILE A 154 12.51 1.45 13.31
N LYS A 155 11.20 1.29 13.06
CA LYS A 155 10.68 0.26 12.16
C LYS A 155 11.24 0.44 10.75
N GLU A 156 11.18 1.64 10.19
CA GLU A 156 11.59 1.90 8.80
C GLU A 156 13.10 1.73 8.59
N GLU A 157 13.92 2.04 9.59
CA GLU A 157 15.37 1.97 9.49
C GLU A 157 15.95 0.59 9.85
N HIS A 158 15.33 -0.12 10.79
CA HIS A 158 15.97 -1.28 11.42
C HIS A 158 15.14 -2.57 11.41
N ALA A 159 13.83 -2.52 11.16
CA ALA A 159 13.05 -3.74 11.11
C ALA A 159 13.34 -4.55 9.84
N TYR A 160 13.26 -5.87 9.96
CA TYR A 160 13.49 -6.79 8.86
C TYR A 160 12.61 -8.03 9.01
N VAL A 161 12.53 -8.84 7.95
CA VAL A 161 11.82 -10.12 7.95
C VAL A 161 12.86 -11.23 8.07
N ALA A 162 12.75 -12.03 9.13
CA ALA A 162 13.60 -13.20 9.32
C ALA A 162 13.25 -14.29 8.28
N TYR A 163 14.27 -14.92 7.69
CA TYR A 163 14.07 -16.03 6.75
C TYR A 163 13.51 -17.28 7.44
N ASN A 164 14.05 -17.63 8.61
CA ASN A 164 13.49 -18.63 9.51
C ASN A 164 13.32 -17.98 10.89
N TYR A 165 12.08 -17.80 11.31
CA TYR A 165 11.76 -17.13 12.57
C TYR A 165 12.32 -17.86 13.79
N ASP A 166 12.18 -19.19 13.86
CA ASP A 166 12.57 -19.96 15.04
C ASP A 166 14.10 -20.01 15.21
N GLU A 167 14.83 -20.15 14.10
CA GLU A 167 16.29 -20.10 14.12
C GLU A 167 16.81 -18.73 14.56
N GLU A 168 16.24 -17.65 14.02
CA GLU A 168 16.61 -16.28 14.37
C GLU A 168 16.24 -15.96 15.82
N ALA A 169 15.10 -16.45 16.31
CA ALA A 169 14.69 -16.31 17.70
C ALA A 169 15.62 -17.04 18.68
N ASN A 170 16.27 -18.11 18.25
CA ASN A 170 17.26 -18.84 19.05
C ASN A 170 18.65 -18.19 18.98
N ARG A 171 18.96 -17.45 17.91
CA ARG A 171 20.18 -16.63 17.83
C ARG A 171 20.03 -15.37 18.68
N SER A 172 21.06 -15.00 19.43
CA SER A 172 21.00 -13.93 20.44
C SER A 172 21.96 -12.78 20.17
N GLU A 173 22.27 -12.48 18.91
CA GLU A 173 23.45 -11.67 18.58
C GLU A 173 23.14 -10.33 17.93
N HIS A 174 22.02 -10.18 17.19
CA HIS A 174 21.72 -8.90 16.54
C HIS A 174 20.98 -7.95 17.49
N LYS A 175 21.69 -6.91 17.94
CA LYS A 175 21.17 -5.82 18.75
C LYS A 175 21.70 -4.49 18.20
N ILE A 176 20.86 -3.47 18.26
CA ILE A 176 21.21 -2.10 17.92
C ILE A 176 21.06 -1.20 19.14
N GLN A 177 21.80 -0.09 19.12
CA GLN A 177 21.60 1.02 20.04
C GLN A 177 20.96 2.17 19.26
N TYR A 178 19.84 2.68 19.74
CA TYR A 178 19.12 3.79 19.12
C TYR A 178 19.03 4.96 20.12
N GLU A 179 19.40 6.16 19.68
CA GLU A 179 19.36 7.37 20.50
C GLU A 179 18.01 8.08 20.33
N LEU A 180 17.27 8.20 21.43
CA LEU A 180 16.00 8.92 21.47
C LEU A 180 16.21 10.44 21.42
N PRO A 181 15.19 11.24 21.04
CA PRO A 181 15.31 12.70 20.95
C PRO A 181 15.66 13.43 22.26
N ASP A 182 15.54 12.76 23.40
CA ASP A 182 15.94 13.26 24.72
C ASP A 182 17.39 12.88 25.10
N GLY A 183 18.11 12.18 24.21
CA GLY A 183 19.47 11.68 24.41
C GLY A 183 19.53 10.31 25.10
N GLN A 184 18.39 9.70 25.46
CA GLN A 184 18.39 8.36 26.03
C GLN A 184 18.70 7.31 24.96
N VAL A 185 19.67 6.43 25.23
CA VAL A 185 19.98 5.31 24.33
C VAL A 185 19.22 4.06 24.76
N ILE A 186 18.50 3.45 23.82
CA ILE A 186 17.77 2.19 24.01
C ILE A 186 18.42 1.05 23.23
N GLU A 187 18.32 -0.17 23.75
CA GLU A 187 18.82 -1.38 23.09
C GLU A 187 17.65 -2.19 22.53
N ILE A 188 17.66 -2.40 21.21
CA ILE A 188 16.62 -3.14 20.49
C ILE A 188 17.27 -4.36 19.83
N GLY A 189 16.71 -5.54 20.02
CA GLY A 189 17.23 -6.79 19.44
C GLY A 189 16.14 -7.54 18.68
N LYS A 190 15.62 -8.61 19.29
CA LYS A 190 14.64 -9.50 18.65
C LYS A 190 13.36 -8.79 18.21
N GLU A 191 13.04 -7.65 18.81
CA GLU A 191 11.87 -6.85 18.48
C GLU A 191 11.87 -6.40 17.01
N LEU A 192 13.06 -6.21 16.41
CA LEU A 192 13.23 -5.75 15.03
C LEU A 192 12.68 -6.71 13.98
N PHE A 193 12.83 -8.02 14.17
CA PHE A 193 12.25 -9.01 13.26
C PHE A 193 10.94 -9.61 13.76
N ARG A 194 10.74 -9.67 15.09
CA ARG A 194 9.47 -10.15 15.65
C ARG A 194 8.32 -9.27 15.23
N CYS A 195 8.54 -7.95 15.07
CA CYS A 195 7.45 -7.04 14.70
C CYS A 195 6.85 -7.30 13.30
N THR A 196 7.59 -7.94 12.39
CA THR A 196 7.13 -8.24 11.02
C THR A 196 6.53 -9.64 10.86
N GLU A 197 6.78 -10.54 11.82
CA GLU A 197 6.30 -11.92 11.79
C GLU A 197 4.76 -12.06 11.72
N PRO A 198 3.92 -11.13 12.23
CA PRO A 198 2.47 -11.21 12.01
C PRO A 198 2.03 -11.32 10.54
N PHE A 199 2.84 -10.89 9.56
CA PHE A 199 2.55 -11.14 8.15
C PHE A 199 2.56 -12.64 7.80
N PHE A 200 3.40 -13.42 8.45
CA PHE A 200 3.65 -14.83 8.14
C PHE A 200 3.01 -15.77 9.17
N ASN A 201 2.92 -15.35 10.43
CA ASN A 201 2.28 -16.11 11.49
C ASN A 201 1.49 -15.19 12.43
N PRO A 202 0.31 -14.70 12.02
CA PRO A 202 -0.51 -13.82 12.85
C PRO A 202 -0.97 -14.52 14.15
N SER A 203 -1.20 -15.84 14.09
CA SER A 203 -1.67 -16.64 15.22
C SER A 203 -0.69 -16.68 16.40
N LEU A 204 0.62 -16.62 16.13
CA LEU A 204 1.66 -16.60 17.16
C LEU A 204 1.53 -15.40 18.11
N PHE A 205 0.89 -14.32 17.65
CA PHE A 205 0.74 -13.07 18.38
C PHE A 205 -0.72 -12.72 18.68
N GLY A 206 -1.63 -13.69 18.53
CA GLY A 206 -3.06 -13.47 18.75
C GLY A 206 -3.68 -12.46 17.78
N VAL A 207 -3.06 -12.22 16.63
CA VAL A 207 -3.59 -11.36 15.59
C VAL A 207 -4.58 -12.18 14.76
N GLU A 208 -5.78 -11.65 14.57
CA GLU A 208 -6.78 -12.27 13.70
C GLU A 208 -6.38 -12.13 12.23
N GLY A 209 -6.66 -13.16 11.44
CA GLY A 209 -6.43 -13.15 9.99
C GLY A 209 -5.55 -14.30 9.50
N LYS A 210 -5.32 -14.31 8.19
CA LYS A 210 -4.49 -15.31 7.51
C LYS A 210 -3.12 -14.74 7.21
N ALA A 211 -2.11 -15.61 7.22
CA ALA A 211 -0.78 -15.25 6.75
C ALA A 211 -0.79 -14.86 5.26
N ILE A 212 0.13 -13.97 4.87
CA ILE A 212 0.20 -13.40 3.52
C ILE A 212 0.37 -14.47 2.43
N HIS A 213 1.20 -15.48 2.68
CA HIS A 213 1.44 -16.58 1.73
C HIS A 213 0.20 -17.47 1.54
N HIS A 214 -0.62 -17.65 2.59
CA HIS A 214 -1.91 -18.35 2.48
C HIS A 214 -2.93 -17.53 1.69
N SER A 215 -3.01 -16.23 1.93
CA SER A 215 -3.89 -15.32 1.18
C SER A 215 -3.52 -15.27 -0.31
N ILE A 216 -2.22 -15.30 -0.64
CA ILE A 216 -1.73 -15.38 -2.02
C ILE A 216 -2.14 -16.70 -2.68
N ARG A 217 -1.93 -17.84 -2.00
CA ARG A 217 -2.36 -19.14 -2.53
C ARG A 217 -3.87 -19.15 -2.79
N GLU A 218 -4.66 -18.63 -1.85
CA GLU A 218 -6.12 -18.54 -2.00
C GLU A 218 -6.51 -17.68 -3.20
N CYS A 219 -5.89 -16.50 -3.36
CA CYS A 219 -6.08 -15.63 -4.52
C CYS A 219 -5.81 -16.36 -5.83
N ILE A 220 -4.67 -17.03 -5.94
CA ILE A 220 -4.29 -17.78 -7.16
C ILE A 220 -5.29 -18.91 -7.41
N SER A 221 -5.67 -19.67 -6.38
CA SER A 221 -6.62 -20.79 -6.51
C SER A 221 -8.03 -20.36 -6.92
N THR A 222 -8.40 -19.10 -6.65
CA THR A 222 -9.69 -18.52 -7.04
C THR A 222 -9.69 -18.11 -8.52
N CYS A 223 -8.51 -17.90 -9.12
CA CYS A 223 -8.38 -17.54 -10.54
C CYS A 223 -8.50 -18.77 -11.45
N ASP A 224 -8.85 -18.53 -12.72
CA ASP A 224 -8.95 -19.57 -13.74
C ASP A 224 -7.64 -20.38 -13.86
N PRO A 225 -7.71 -21.74 -13.96
CA PRO A 225 -6.52 -22.59 -14.04
C PRO A 225 -5.50 -22.22 -15.12
N GLY A 226 -5.98 -21.69 -16.26
CA GLY A 226 -5.12 -21.22 -17.35
C GLY A 226 -4.25 -20.00 -17.00
N LEU A 227 -4.65 -19.22 -15.99
CA LEU A 227 -3.94 -18.01 -15.56
C LEU A 227 -3.00 -18.26 -14.38
N GLN A 228 -3.26 -19.29 -13.57
CA GLN A 228 -2.56 -19.54 -12.31
C GLN A 228 -1.04 -19.59 -12.47
N ASN A 229 -0.54 -20.33 -13.47
CA ASN A 229 0.89 -20.41 -13.75
C ASN A 229 1.48 -19.04 -14.14
N SER A 230 0.76 -18.26 -14.96
CA SER A 230 1.21 -16.92 -15.36
C SER A 230 1.27 -15.97 -14.17
N LEU A 231 0.30 -16.04 -13.26
CA LEU A 231 0.26 -15.25 -12.02
C LEU A 231 1.40 -15.65 -11.06
N CYS A 232 1.65 -16.95 -10.87
CA CYS A 232 2.75 -17.45 -10.05
C CYS A 232 4.12 -16.97 -10.56
N GLN A 233 4.34 -16.95 -11.88
CA GLN A 233 5.60 -16.51 -12.46
C GLN A 233 5.77 -14.97 -12.48
N ASN A 234 4.73 -14.22 -12.10
CA ASN A 234 4.75 -12.76 -12.12
C ASN A 234 4.17 -12.18 -10.83
N VAL A 235 4.70 -12.60 -9.67
CA VAL A 235 4.33 -12.01 -8.39
C VAL A 235 5.16 -10.73 -8.19
N LEU A 236 4.49 -9.61 -7.95
CA LEU A 236 5.10 -8.32 -7.71
C LEU A 236 4.80 -7.84 -6.29
N LEU A 237 5.85 -7.64 -5.49
CA LEU A 237 5.77 -6.96 -4.20
C LEU A 237 5.91 -5.46 -4.37
N THR A 238 4.96 -4.71 -3.80
CA THR A 238 4.94 -3.24 -3.81
C THR A 238 4.38 -2.69 -2.49
N GLY A 239 4.44 -1.38 -2.29
CA GLY A 239 3.98 -0.69 -1.08
C GLY A 239 5.08 -0.59 -0.02
N GLY A 240 4.98 0.41 0.86
CA GLY A 240 6.03 0.73 1.84
C GLY A 240 6.36 -0.42 2.79
N SER A 241 5.37 -1.21 3.22
CA SER A 241 5.59 -2.34 4.14
C SER A 241 6.12 -3.59 3.43
N SER A 242 6.20 -3.61 2.09
CA SER A 242 6.94 -4.65 1.37
C SER A 242 8.44 -4.38 1.35
N MET A 243 8.86 -3.19 1.80
CA MET A 243 10.24 -2.74 1.69
C MET A 243 11.18 -3.37 2.71
N PHE A 244 10.67 -4.04 3.74
CA PHE A 244 11.51 -4.72 4.73
C PHE A 244 12.54 -5.66 4.07
N PRO A 245 13.82 -5.61 4.51
CA PRO A 245 14.82 -6.59 4.11
C PRO A 245 14.34 -8.01 4.43
N GLY A 246 14.54 -8.96 3.51
CA GLY A 246 14.12 -10.36 3.69
C GLY A 246 12.68 -10.68 3.32
N MET A 247 11.81 -9.68 3.09
CA MET A 247 10.39 -9.89 2.76
C MET A 247 10.20 -10.74 1.51
N LYS A 248 10.95 -10.45 0.45
CA LYS A 248 10.88 -11.18 -0.82
C LYS A 248 11.33 -12.64 -0.64
N GLU A 249 12.46 -12.84 0.02
CA GLU A 249 13.10 -14.14 0.20
C GLU A 249 12.23 -15.06 1.07
N ARG A 250 11.74 -14.54 2.20
CA ARG A 250 10.80 -15.26 3.08
C ARG A 250 9.51 -15.60 2.34
N LEU A 251 8.93 -14.64 1.63
CA LEU A 251 7.68 -14.88 0.90
C LEU A 251 7.84 -15.95 -0.18
N GLN A 252 8.94 -15.91 -0.94
CA GLN A 252 9.22 -16.90 -1.97
C GLN A 252 9.41 -18.30 -1.37
N MET A 253 10.11 -18.41 -0.23
CA MET A 253 10.26 -19.67 0.50
C MET A 253 8.89 -20.23 0.94
N GLU A 254 8.04 -19.41 1.58
CA GLU A 254 6.73 -19.84 2.07
C GLU A 254 5.79 -20.24 0.93
N LEU A 255 5.80 -19.53 -0.20
CA LEU A 255 4.99 -19.92 -1.35
C LEU A 255 5.48 -21.21 -2.01
N THR A 256 6.80 -21.42 -2.04
CA THR A 256 7.41 -22.66 -2.54
C THR A 256 7.08 -23.85 -1.63
N SER A 257 7.09 -23.65 -0.30
CA SER A 257 6.72 -24.69 0.67
C SER A 257 5.25 -25.12 0.55
N LEU A 258 4.38 -24.20 0.10
CA LEU A 258 2.99 -24.49 -0.27
C LEU A 258 2.82 -25.22 -1.62
N GLY A 259 3.92 -25.54 -2.31
CA GLY A 259 3.92 -26.24 -3.60
C GLY A 259 3.70 -25.34 -4.82
N LEU A 260 3.78 -24.01 -4.67
CA LEU A 260 3.65 -23.09 -5.80
C LEU A 260 5.04 -22.82 -6.41
N ASN A 261 5.16 -22.96 -7.73
CA ASN A 261 6.34 -22.50 -8.46
C ASN A 261 6.20 -21.00 -8.74
N VAL A 262 6.65 -20.17 -7.80
CA VAL A 262 6.51 -18.70 -7.88
C VAL A 262 7.83 -18.00 -8.22
N GLN A 263 7.71 -16.87 -8.91
CA GLN A 263 8.79 -15.90 -9.05
C GLN A 263 8.33 -14.59 -8.44
N VAL A 264 8.91 -14.26 -7.29
CA VAL A 264 8.63 -13.02 -6.58
C VAL A 264 9.62 -11.95 -7.05
N SER A 265 9.08 -10.84 -7.53
CA SER A 265 9.83 -9.65 -7.90
C SER A 265 9.46 -8.51 -6.96
N LYS A 266 10.40 -7.60 -6.73
CA LYS A 266 10.22 -6.40 -5.91
C LYS A 266 10.71 -5.22 -6.75
N VAL A 267 9.97 -4.12 -6.70
CA VAL A 267 10.38 -2.84 -7.28
C VAL A 267 11.44 -2.17 -6.42
N ASP A 268 12.33 -1.39 -7.03
CA ASP A 268 13.44 -0.73 -6.32
C ASP A 268 12.94 0.19 -5.20
N ASP A 269 11.88 0.96 -5.46
CA ASP A 269 11.16 1.70 -4.43
C ASP A 269 9.65 1.46 -4.53
N GLY A 270 9.17 0.53 -3.71
CA GLY A 270 7.75 0.16 -3.62
C GLY A 270 6.83 1.28 -3.17
N ARG A 271 7.35 2.37 -2.62
CA ARG A 271 6.55 3.53 -2.20
C ARG A 271 6.03 4.33 -3.39
N TYR A 272 6.72 4.28 -4.53
CA TYR A 272 6.41 5.10 -5.70
C TYR A 272 5.95 4.29 -6.91
N ALA A 273 5.87 2.97 -6.83
CA ALA A 273 5.58 2.11 -7.98
C ALA A 273 4.27 2.47 -8.70
N SER A 274 3.18 2.68 -7.95
CA SER A 274 1.90 3.12 -8.52
C SER A 274 2.00 4.51 -9.16
N TRP A 275 2.77 5.41 -8.57
CA TRP A 275 2.99 6.75 -9.12
C TRP A 275 3.80 6.71 -10.42
N VAL A 276 4.87 5.91 -10.45
CA VAL A 276 5.69 5.69 -11.66
C VAL A 276 4.84 5.07 -12.77
N GLY A 277 4.04 4.06 -12.44
CA GLY A 277 3.11 3.47 -13.40
C GLY A 277 2.05 4.44 -13.92
N GLY A 278 1.53 5.31 -13.04
CA GLY A 278 0.61 6.39 -13.42
C GLY A 278 1.27 7.39 -14.37
N SER A 279 2.50 7.80 -14.08
CA SER A 279 3.30 8.69 -14.94
C SER A 279 3.58 8.06 -16.31
N MET A 280 3.92 6.77 -16.34
CA MET A 280 4.07 6.01 -17.58
C MET A 280 2.77 5.95 -18.38
N LEU A 281 1.64 5.63 -17.72
CA LEU A 281 0.32 5.56 -18.36
C LEU A 281 -0.09 6.91 -18.94
N ALA A 282 0.03 7.98 -18.16
CA ALA A 282 -0.32 9.33 -18.56
C ALA A 282 0.54 9.87 -19.73
N SER A 283 1.73 9.31 -19.92
CA SER A 283 2.64 9.68 -21.01
C SER A 283 2.35 8.95 -22.34
N VAL A 284 1.43 7.98 -22.36
CA VAL A 284 1.05 7.26 -23.58
C VAL A 284 0.03 8.08 -24.39
N TYR A 285 0.24 8.22 -25.70
CA TYR A 285 -0.66 8.99 -26.56
C TYR A 285 -2.12 8.51 -26.54
N THR A 286 -2.36 7.20 -26.44
CA THR A 286 -3.71 6.60 -26.36
C THR A 286 -4.39 6.81 -25.01
N PHE A 287 -3.71 7.40 -24.03
CA PHE A 287 -4.32 7.65 -22.72
C PHE A 287 -5.48 8.65 -22.80
N GLN A 288 -5.44 9.55 -23.78
CA GLN A 288 -6.51 10.53 -24.01
C GLN A 288 -7.84 9.88 -24.42
N ASP A 289 -7.79 8.64 -24.93
CA ASP A 289 -8.95 7.92 -25.41
C ASP A 289 -9.77 7.26 -24.28
N ILE A 290 -9.22 7.21 -23.05
CA ILE A 290 -9.82 6.44 -21.94
C ILE A 290 -10.22 7.28 -20.73
N TRP A 291 -9.81 8.55 -20.65
CA TRP A 291 -10.21 9.41 -19.53
C TRP A 291 -11.64 9.94 -19.68
N MET A 292 -12.21 10.36 -18.55
CA MET A 292 -13.49 11.05 -18.51
C MET A 292 -13.26 12.56 -18.66
N THR A 293 -13.91 13.23 -19.60
CA THR A 293 -13.82 14.69 -19.78
C THR A 293 -14.89 15.41 -18.96
N LEU A 294 -14.75 16.72 -18.81
CA LEU A 294 -15.78 17.57 -18.22
C LEU A 294 -17.12 17.48 -18.98
N GLU A 295 -17.08 17.38 -20.32
CA GLU A 295 -18.29 17.20 -21.14
C GLU A 295 -19.04 15.91 -20.77
N HIS A 296 -18.32 14.78 -20.61
CA HIS A 296 -18.95 13.52 -20.16
C HIS A 296 -19.57 13.66 -18.77
N TYR A 297 -18.91 14.43 -17.87
CA TYR A 297 -19.43 14.69 -16.53
C TYR A 297 -20.70 15.54 -16.56
N ASP A 298 -20.76 16.59 -17.38
CA ASP A 298 -21.92 17.46 -17.48
C ASP A 298 -23.16 16.73 -18.03
N GLU A 299 -22.95 15.73 -18.90
CA GLU A 299 -24.03 14.94 -19.50
C GLU A 299 -24.57 13.83 -18.57
N GLU A 300 -23.69 13.10 -17.90
CA GLU A 300 -24.03 11.86 -17.17
C GLU A 300 -23.83 11.96 -15.64
N GLY A 301 -23.25 13.07 -15.18
CA GLY A 301 -22.91 13.30 -13.79
C GLY A 301 -21.79 12.37 -13.27
N PRO A 302 -21.66 12.25 -11.93
CA PRO A 302 -20.60 11.47 -11.29
C PRO A 302 -20.56 9.98 -11.68
N MET A 303 -21.69 9.42 -12.14
CA MET A 303 -21.81 8.00 -12.44
C MET A 303 -21.08 7.58 -13.73
N ALA A 304 -20.76 8.54 -14.60
CA ALA A 304 -19.94 8.33 -15.80
C ALA A 304 -18.60 7.66 -15.48
N VAL A 305 -18.04 7.90 -14.28
CA VAL A 305 -16.77 7.31 -13.85
C VAL A 305 -16.76 5.78 -13.88
N HIS A 306 -17.90 5.13 -13.71
CA HIS A 306 -17.99 3.66 -13.76
C HIS A 306 -17.91 3.11 -15.18
N ARG A 307 -18.23 3.92 -16.19
CA ARG A 307 -18.09 3.56 -17.60
C ARG A 307 -16.66 3.78 -18.07
N PHE A 308 -16.07 4.94 -17.75
CA PHE A 308 -14.75 5.33 -18.25
C PHE A 308 -13.58 4.74 -17.45
N CYS A 309 -13.77 4.45 -16.16
CA CYS A 309 -12.69 4.01 -15.29
C CYS A 309 -13.05 2.68 -14.58
N PRO A 310 -13.32 1.58 -15.31
CA PRO A 310 -13.83 0.35 -14.68
C PRO A 310 -12.87 -0.21 -13.61
N GLN A 311 -13.46 -0.75 -12.53
CA GLN A 311 -12.73 -1.51 -11.50
C GLN A 311 -12.61 -2.98 -11.90
#